data_AF-A0AAV5FJ20-F1
#
_entry.id   AF-A0AAV5FJ20-F1
#
_cell.length_a   1.000
_cell.length_b   1.000
_cell.length_c   1.000
_cell.angle_alpha   90.00
_cell.angle_beta   90.00
_cell.angle_gamma   90.00
#
_symmetry.space_group_name_H-M   'P 1'
#
loop_
_entity.id
_entity.type
_entity.pdbx_description
1 polymer ?
#
loop_
_entity_poly.entity_id
_entity_poly.type
_entity_poly.pdbx_seq_one_letter_code
_entity_poly.pdbx_strand_id
1 'polypeptide(L)' 'MKLMCEEMLCERINMTSVLESLAVAKDHGCQTLEAMCLEFIDRPGNLKAVMETEGFQKIKTKCPGLLVELLMNKFAT' A
#
# COMPACT_ATOMS: atom_id res chain seq x y z
N MET A 1 16.64 10.22 7.40
CA MET A 1 17.58 9.30 6.72
C MET A 1 17.13 9.21 5.26
N LYS A 2 18.06 9.51 4.33
CA LYS A 2 17.98 9.43 2.85
C LYS A 2 16.60 9.67 2.20
N LEU A 3 16.45 10.86 1.63
CA LEU A 3 15.61 11.10 0.46
C LEU A 3 16.05 10.13 -0.65
N MET A 4 15.55 8.90 -0.64
CA MET A 4 15.38 8.20 -1.90
C MET A 4 14.41 9.08 -2.68
N CYS A 5 14.83 9.57 -3.86
CA CYS A 5 13.98 10.43 -4.67
C CYS A 5 12.58 9.82 -4.76
N GLU A 6 11.54 10.63 -4.56
CA GLU A 6 10.15 10.19 -4.61
C GLU A 6 9.87 9.42 -5.91
N GLU A 7 10.50 9.80 -7.04
CA GLU A 7 10.51 9.03 -8.30
C GLU A 7 10.99 7.59 -8.15
N MET A 8 12.12 7.37 -7.46
CA MET A 8 12.74 6.05 -7.27
C MET A 8 11.95 5.17 -6.28
N LEU A 9 11.12 5.78 -5.43
CA LEU A 9 10.15 5.09 -4.57
C LEU A 9 8.84 4.82 -5.33
N CYS A 10 8.39 5.74 -6.17
CA CYS A 10 7.22 5.57 -7.03
C CYS A 10 7.44 4.46 -8.07
N GLU A 11 8.67 4.30 -8.59
CA GLU A 11 9.07 3.17 -9.44
C GLU A 11 9.03 1.80 -8.71
N ARG A 12 9.14 1.80 -7.37
CA ARG A 12 9.12 0.54 -6.58
C ARG A 12 7.71 0.10 -6.21
N ILE A 13 6.76 1.03 -6.15
CA ILE A 13 5.38 0.71 -5.84
C ILE A 13 4.68 0.26 -7.13
N ASN A 14 4.34 -1.02 -7.17
CA ASN A 14 3.55 -1.59 -8.26
C ASN A 14 2.45 -2.48 -7.68
N MET A 15 1.61 -3.04 -8.56
CA MET A 15 0.44 -3.82 -8.16
C MET A 15 0.78 -4.97 -7.21
N THR A 16 1.94 -5.63 -7.39
CA THR A 16 2.30 -6.81 -6.60
C THR A 16 2.98 -6.46 -5.28
N SER A 17 3.62 -5.29 -5.17
CA SER A 17 4.40 -4.86 -4.02
C SER A 17 3.72 -3.83 -3.12
N VAL A 18 2.65 -3.15 -3.57
CA VAL A 18 2.10 -1.99 -2.87
C VAL A 18 1.61 -2.30 -1.46
N LEU A 19 0.97 -3.45 -1.23
CA LEU A 19 0.46 -3.79 0.10
C LEU A 19 1.57 -4.18 1.08
N GLU A 20 2.61 -4.85 0.61
CA GLU A 20 3.79 -5.17 1.43
C GLU A 20 4.55 -3.88 1.77
N SER A 21 4.68 -2.97 0.79
CA SER A 21 5.29 -1.66 0.99
C SER A 21 4.50 -0.80 1.97
N LEU A 22 3.17 -0.83 1.88
CA LEU A 22 2.28 -0.16 2.83
C LEU A 22 2.43 -0.73 4.24
N ALA A 23 2.47 -2.06 4.39
CA ALA A 23 2.68 -2.70 5.69
C ALA A 23 4.01 -2.25 6.33
N VAL A 24 5.10 -2.31 5.57
CA VAL A 24 6.42 -1.85 6.03
C VAL A 24 6.42 -0.36 6.36
N ALA A 25 5.73 0.47 5.56
CA ALA A 25 5.63 1.90 5.82
C ALA A 25 4.96 2.18 7.16
N LYS A 26 3.83 1.51 7.45
CA LYS A 26 3.13 1.67 8.73
C LYS A 26 3.95 1.17 9.91
N ASP A 27 4.55 -0.01 9.79
CA ASP A 27 5.39 -0.59 10.85
C ASP A 27 6.57 0.31 11.23
N HIS A 28 7.11 1.06 10.27
CA HIS A 28 8.26 1.95 10.48
C HIS A 28 7.87 3.44 10.65
N GLY A 29 6.57 3.78 10.61
CA GLY A 29 6.10 5.17 10.65
C GLY A 29 6.56 6.02 9.46
N CYS A 30 6.79 5.41 8.30
CA CYS A 30 7.22 6.08 7.08
C CYS A 30 6.03 6.73 6.35
N GLN A 31 5.64 7.92 6.80
CA GLN A 31 4.45 8.64 6.31
C GLN A 31 4.47 8.91 4.80
N THR A 32 5.63 9.25 4.22
CA THR A 32 5.73 9.51 2.77
C THR A 32 5.43 8.24 1.95
N LEU A 33 5.97 7.09 2.36
CA LEU A 33 5.72 5.82 1.66
C LEU A 33 4.27 5.36 1.85
N GLU A 34 3.72 5.52 3.06
CA GLU A 34 2.31 5.24 3.33
C GLU A 34 1.40 6.05 2.40
N ALA A 35 1.63 7.37 2.30
CA ALA A 35 0.86 8.25 1.42
C ALA A 35 0.94 7.83 -0.05
N MET A 36 2.14 7.52 -0.56
CA MET A 36 2.32 7.06 -1.95
C MET A 36 1.61 5.72 -2.22
N CYS A 37 1.68 4.77 -1.29
CA CYS A 37 0.97 3.50 -1.41
C CYS A 37 -0.55 3.69 -1.43
N LEU A 38 -1.08 4.55 -0.55
CA LEU A 38 -2.50 4.88 -0.53
C LEU A 38 -2.92 5.56 -1.82
N GLU A 39 -2.19 6.57 -2.29
CA GLU A 39 -2.47 7.24 -3.58
C GLU A 39 -2.47 6.24 -4.75
N PHE A 40 -1.52 5.30 -4.79
CA PHE A 40 -1.47 4.28 -5.81
C PHE A 40 -2.71 3.38 -5.77
N ILE A 41 -3.16 2.95 -4.59
CA ILE A 41 -4.34 2.10 -4.42
C ILE A 41 -5.62 2.86 -4.79
N ASP A 42 -5.64 4.17 -4.56
CA ASP A 42 -6.77 5.07 -4.82
C ASP A 42 -7.02 5.35 -6.30
N ARG A 43 -6.01 5.13 -7.17
CA ARG A 43 -6.17 5.29 -8.61
C ARG A 43 -7.26 4.35 -9.16
N PRO A 44 -8.09 4.80 -10.12
CA PRO A 44 -9.17 3.99 -10.68
C PRO A 44 -8.67 2.62 -11.18
N GLY A 45 -9.32 1.55 -10.72
CA GLY A 45 -8.99 0.17 -11.10
C GLY A 45 -7.83 -0.45 -10.32
N ASN A 46 -6.98 0.32 -9.64
CA ASN A 46 -5.82 -0.21 -8.95
C ASN A 46 -6.21 -1.07 -7.75
N LEU A 47 -7.17 -0.64 -6.91
CA LEU A 47 -7.62 -1.47 -5.79
C LEU A 47 -8.07 -2.87 -6.25
N LYS A 48 -8.85 -2.94 -7.34
CA LYS A 48 -9.30 -4.22 -7.90
C LYS A 48 -8.11 -5.07 -8.38
N ALA A 49 -7.20 -4.47 -9.15
CA ALA A 49 -6.01 -5.15 -9.64
C ALA A 49 -5.12 -5.65 -8.48
N VAL A 50 -4.94 -4.85 -7.43
CA VAL A 50 -4.21 -5.21 -6.21
C VAL A 50 -4.85 -6.42 -5.53
N MET A 51 -6.18 -6.47 -5.41
CA MET A 51 -6.90 -7.60 -4.81
C MET A 51 -6.73 -8.92 -5.58
N GLU A 52 -6.40 -8.86 -6.87
CA GLU A 52 -6.14 -10.02 -7.72
C GLU A 52 -4.69 -10.54 -7.59
N THR A 53 -3.80 -9.81 -6.90
CA THR A 53 -2.40 -10.22 -6.73
C THR A 53 -2.16 -11.22 -5.61
N GLU A 54 -1.07 -11.98 -5.72
CA GLU A 54 -0.58 -12.84 -4.64
C GLU A 54 -0.21 -12.03 -3.39
N GLY A 55 0.27 -10.78 -3.56
CA GLY A 55 0.59 -9.87 -2.46
C GLY A 55 -0.62 -9.61 -1.55
N PHE A 56 -1.81 -9.49 -2.12
CA PHE A 56 -3.05 -9.37 -1.33
C PHE A 56 -3.37 -10.63 -0.51
N GLN A 57 -3.15 -11.83 -1.07
CA GLN A 57 -3.36 -13.09 -0.34
C GLN A 57 -2.35 -13.25 0.82
N LYS A 58 -1.10 -12.85 0.62
CA LYS A 58 -0.08 -12.82 1.68
C LYS A 58 -0.48 -11.89 2.81
N ILE A 59 -0.99 -10.70 2.49
CA ILE A 59 -1.38 -9.70 3.50
C ILE A 59 -2.64 -10.12 4.25
N LYS A 60 -3.61 -10.78 3.62
CA LYS A 60 -4.79 -11.35 4.32
C LYS A 60 -4.39 -12.25 5.49
N THR A 61 -3.32 -13.03 5.33
CA THR A 61 -2.87 -13.99 6.35
C THR A 61 -1.93 -13.36 7.36
N LYS A 62 -0.98 -12.53 6.91
CA LYS A 62 0.05 -11.95 7.78
C LYS A 62 -0.39 -10.70 8.53
N CYS A 63 -1.18 -9.84 7.90
CA CYS A 63 -1.52 -8.50 8.38
C CYS A 63 -3.00 -8.16 8.11
N PRO A 64 -3.97 -8.93 8.64
CA PRO A 64 -5.39 -8.71 8.34
C PRO A 64 -5.89 -7.32 8.78
N GLY A 65 -5.30 -6.75 9.85
CA GLY A 65 -5.63 -5.40 10.33
C GLY A 65 -5.38 -4.29 9.30
N LEU A 66 -4.35 -4.45 8.45
CA LEU A 66 -4.06 -3.50 7.39
C LEU A 66 -5.22 -3.40 6.39
N LEU A 67 -5.85 -4.54 6.07
CA LEU A 67 -6.98 -4.57 5.13
C LEU A 67 -8.23 -3.95 5.75
N VAL A 68 -8.47 -4.17 7.04
CA VAL A 68 -9.58 -3.54 7.76
C VAL A 68 -9.42 -2.03 7.76
N GLU A 69 -8.22 -1.53 8.04
CA GLU A 69 -7.94 -0.10 8.03
C GLU A 69 -8.08 0.50 6.63
N LEU A 70 -7.59 -0.19 5.60
CA LEU A 70 -7.74 0.25 4.21
C LEU A 70 -9.21 0.34 3.79
N LEU A 71 -10.04 -0.62 4.24
CA LEU A 71 -11.49 -0.55 4.06
C LEU A 71 -12.09 0.64 4.81
N MET A 72 -11.74 0.84 6.09
CA MET A 72 -12.26 1.98 6.86
C MET A 72 -11.90 3.32 6.23
N ASN A 73 -10.66 3.49 5.76
CA ASN A 73 -10.24 4.71 5.06
C ASN A 73 -11.04 4.96 3.77
N LYS A 74 -11.47 3.90 3.07
CA LYS A 74 -12.29 4.01 1.86
C LYS A 74 -13.75 4.39 2.11
N PHE A 75 -14.29 4.05 3.27
CA PHE A 75 -15.69 4.32 3.62
C PHE A 75 -15.85 5.53 4.55
N ALA A 76 -14.75 6.13 5.02
CA ALA A 76 -14.76 7.32 5.86
C ALA A 76 -14.89 8.63 5.06
N THR A 77 -15.21 8.57 3.76
CA THR A 77 -15.37 9.73 2.85
C THR A 77 -16.82 9.90 2.41
#